data_AF-A0A9X3VAU5-F1
#
_entry.id   AF-A0A9X3VAU5-F1
#
_cell.length_a   1.000
_cell.length_b   1.000
_cell.length_c   1.000
_cell.angle_alpha   90.00
_cell.angle_beta   90.00
_cell.angle_gamma   90.00
#
_symmetry.space_group_name_H-M   'P 1'
#
loop_
_entity.id
_entity.type
_entity.pdbx_description
1 polymer ?
#
loop_
_entity_poly.entity_id
_entity_poly.type
_entity_poly.pdbx_seq_one_letter_code
_entity_poly.pdbx_strand_id
1 'polypeptide(L)'
;MHRYLRLCIHIACAAGLLAMFLVSGDKYDVLYAMDPSLPAGSIEGGASGGRMVAAGLFVAIVLAQALVAVKASRGRQRVVPVVLVLAAALLLFVA
;
A
#
# COMPACT_ATOMS: atom_id res chain seq x y z
N MET A 1 11.17 21.33 -8.68
CA MET A 1 10.52 20.84 -7.43
C MET A 1 11.52 20.95 -6.30
N HIS A 2 11.21 21.67 -5.22
CA HIS A 2 12.14 21.81 -4.09
C HIS A 2 12.42 20.43 -3.45
N ARG A 3 13.67 20.22 -3.02
CA ARG A 3 14.10 18.94 -2.42
C ARG A 3 13.23 18.52 -1.24
N TYR A 4 12.84 19.47 -0.38
CA TYR A 4 11.97 19.24 0.77
C TYR A 4 10.59 18.71 0.39
N LEU A 5 9.94 19.31 -0.62
CA LEU A 5 8.62 18.85 -1.08
C LEU A 5 8.69 17.40 -1.60
N ARG A 6 9.75 17.04 -2.31
CA ARG A 6 9.96 15.67 -2.80
C ARG A 6 10.14 14.69 -1.64
N LEU A 7 10.91 15.08 -0.62
CA LEU A 7 11.11 14.27 0.58
C LEU A 7 9.78 14.05 1.33
N CYS A 8 8.98 15.09 1.51
CA CYS A 8 7.66 14.97 2.16
C CYS A 8 6.75 13.98 1.43
N ILE A 9 6.72 13.99 0.08
CA ILE A 9 5.92 13.04 -0.70
C ILE A 9 6.41 11.60 -0.50
N HIS A 10 7.72 11.37 -0.46
CA HIS A 10 8.27 10.03 -0.21
C HIS A 10 7.94 9.54 1.20
N ILE A 11 8.04 10.40 2.22
CA ILE A 11 7.65 10.07 3.60
C ILE A 11 6.16 9.74 3.67
N ALA A 12 5.31 10.55 3.04
CA ALA A 12 3.87 10.28 2.98
C ALA A 12 3.56 8.95 2.28
N CYS A 13 4.26 8.61 1.19
CA CYS A 13 4.12 7.29 0.56
C CYS A 13 4.63 6.14 1.44
N ALA A 14 5.73 6.32 2.16
CA ALA A 14 6.22 5.31 3.11
C ALA A 14 5.20 5.07 4.24
N ALA A 15 4.58 6.13 4.75
CA ALA A 15 3.47 6.01 5.71
C ALA A 15 2.25 5.31 5.10
N GLY A 16 1.91 5.62 3.84
CA GLY A 16 0.84 4.94 3.10
C GLY A 16 1.09 3.44 2.90
N LEU A 17 2.33 3.04 2.62
CA LEU A 17 2.75 1.63 2.57
C LEU A 17 2.58 0.94 3.92
N LEU A 18 2.97 1.61 5.01
CA LEU A 18 2.79 1.08 6.36
C LEU A 18 1.29 0.89 6.67
N ALA A 19 0.45 1.85 6.28
CA ALA A 19 -0.99 1.75 6.44
C ALA A 19 -1.59 0.60 5.61
N MET A 20 -1.15 0.42 4.35
CA MET A 20 -1.56 -0.74 3.54
C MET A 20 -1.24 -2.05 4.24
N PHE A 21 -0.03 -2.18 4.79
CA PHE A 21 0.38 -3.41 5.50
C PHE A 21 -0.51 -3.69 6.71
N LEU A 22 -0.85 -2.67 7.50
CA LEU A 22 -1.68 -2.82 8.70
C LEU A 22 -3.15 -3.15 8.38
N VAL A 23 -3.67 -2.67 7.26
CA VAL A 23 -5.10 -2.83 6.89
C VAL A 23 -5.35 -4.08 6.05
N SER A 24 -4.31 -4.69 5.47
CA SER A 24 -4.44 -5.84 4.58
C SER A 24 -4.76 -7.17 5.27
N GLY A 25 -4.46 -7.31 6.55
CA GLY A 25 -4.73 -8.56 7.28
C GLY A 25 -6.22 -8.77 7.56
N ASP A 26 -6.67 -10.03 7.57
CA ASP A 26 -8.02 -10.33 8.04
C ASP A 26 -8.04 -10.24 9.57
N LYS A 27 -8.82 -9.28 10.10
CA LYS A 27 -9.00 -9.08 11.54
C LYS A 27 -9.56 -10.32 12.25
N TYR A 28 -10.15 -11.26 11.50
CA TYR A 28 -10.73 -12.49 12.01
C TYR A 28 -9.80 -13.71 11.87
N ASP A 29 -8.56 -13.56 11.40
CA ASP A 29 -7.59 -14.67 11.26
C ASP A 29 -7.41 -15.46 12.56
N VAL A 30 -7.32 -14.77 13.69
CA VAL A 30 -7.22 -15.41 15.01
C VAL A 30 -8.49 -16.20 15.35
N LEU A 31 -9.66 -15.70 14.93
CA LEU A 31 -10.93 -16.36 15.18
C LEU A 31 -11.08 -17.63 14.32
N TYR A 32 -10.67 -17.58 13.04
CA TYR A 32 -10.62 -18.76 12.17
C TYR A 32 -9.64 -19.82 12.69
N ALA A 33 -8.53 -19.40 13.32
CA ALA A 33 -7.57 -20.32 13.93
C ALA A 33 -8.12 -21.01 15.21
N MET A 34 -8.99 -20.32 15.95
CA MET A 34 -9.60 -20.85 17.18
C MET A 34 -10.80 -21.76 16.89
N ASP A 35 -11.58 -21.46 15.84
CA ASP A 35 -12.75 -22.24 15.44
C ASP A 35 -12.69 -22.62 13.95
N PRO A 36 -12.18 -23.81 13.62
CA PRO A 36 -12.06 -24.27 12.24
C PRO A 36 -13.40 -24.61 11.58
N SER A 37 -14.53 -24.54 12.30
CA SER A 37 -15.87 -24.67 11.70
C SER A 37 -16.30 -23.41 10.95
N LEU A 38 -15.65 -22.27 11.21
CA LEU A 38 -15.87 -21.02 10.49
C LEU A 38 -15.02 -21.00 9.20
N PRO A 39 -15.65 -21.01 8.00
CA PRO A 39 -14.90 -20.90 6.75
C PRO A 39 -14.17 -19.54 6.69
N ALA A 40 -12.93 -19.55 6.20
CA ALA A 40 -12.18 -18.31 5.99
C ALA A 40 -12.98 -17.35 5.08
N GLY A 41 -13.12 -16.10 5.51
CA GLY A 41 -13.89 -15.08 4.79
C GLY A 41 -15.41 -15.19 4.91
N SER A 42 -15.95 -16.05 5.79
CA SER A 42 -17.39 -16.13 6.03
C SER A 42 -17.96 -14.93 6.79
N ILE A 43 -17.11 -14.12 7.42
CA ILE A 43 -17.52 -12.92 8.15
C ILE A 43 -17.41 -11.70 7.23
N GLU A 44 -18.58 -11.13 6.93
CA GLU A 44 -18.71 -9.95 6.08
C GLU A 44 -17.97 -8.75 6.73
N GLY A 45 -17.09 -8.10 5.95
CA GLY A 45 -16.23 -7.01 6.43
C GLY A 45 -14.87 -7.45 6.99
N GLY A 46 -14.45 -8.70 6.79
CA GLY A 46 -13.07 -9.17 6.95
C GLY A 46 -12.15 -8.70 5.80
N ALA A 47 -11.47 -9.64 5.15
CA ALA A 47 -10.45 -9.39 4.11
C ALA A 47 -10.89 -8.47 2.95
N SER A 48 -12.16 -8.48 2.53
CA SER A 48 -12.62 -7.69 1.38
C SER A 48 -12.56 -6.17 1.61
N GLY A 49 -12.89 -5.71 2.81
CA GLY A 49 -12.84 -4.29 3.17
C GLY A 49 -11.41 -3.78 3.27
N GLY A 50 -10.52 -4.56 3.90
CA GLY A 50 -9.10 -4.25 4.00
C GLY A 50 -8.42 -4.14 2.63
N ARG A 51 -8.71 -5.09 1.73
CA ARG A 51 -8.18 -5.11 0.36
C ARG A 51 -8.67 -3.93 -0.48
N MET A 52 -9.92 -3.49 -0.31
CA MET A 52 -10.43 -2.30 -1.02
C MET A 52 -9.72 -1.02 -0.55
N VAL A 53 -9.50 -0.86 0.75
CA VAL A 53 -8.74 0.28 1.30
C VAL A 53 -7.27 0.22 0.84
N ALA A 54 -6.66 -0.96 0.87
CA ALA A 54 -5.30 -1.17 0.38
C ALA A 54 -5.16 -0.81 -1.11
N ALA A 55 -6.12 -1.23 -1.95
CA ALA A 55 -6.15 -0.87 -3.37
C ALA A 55 -6.27 0.65 -3.58
N GLY A 56 -7.10 1.34 -2.79
CA GLY A 56 -7.20 2.80 -2.83
C GLY A 56 -5.88 3.50 -2.47
N LEU A 57 -5.21 3.03 -1.42
CA LEU A 57 -3.88 3.53 -1.02
C LEU A 57 -2.82 3.25 -2.09
N PHE A 58 -2.85 2.08 -2.72
CA PHE A 58 -1.96 1.75 -3.84
C PHE A 58 -2.11 2.75 -4.99
N VAL A 59 -3.34 3.02 -5.42
CA VAL A 59 -3.61 3.99 -6.49
C VAL A 59 -3.09 5.39 -6.12
N ALA A 60 -3.31 5.82 -4.88
CA ALA A 60 -2.79 7.10 -4.37
C ALA A 60 -1.25 7.17 -4.42
N ILE A 61 -0.56 6.10 -4.00
CA ILE A 61 0.90 5.99 -4.05
C ILE A 61 1.39 6.04 -5.50
N VAL A 62 0.77 5.29 -6.41
CA VAL A 62 1.14 5.27 -7.83
C VAL A 62 1.00 6.66 -8.45
N LEU A 63 -0.12 7.34 -8.23
CA LEU A 63 -0.34 8.70 -8.75
C LEU A 63 0.67 9.69 -8.18
N ALA A 64 0.89 9.67 -6.86
CA ALA A 64 1.88 10.54 -6.23
C ALA A 64 3.28 10.32 -6.81
N GLN A 65 3.73 9.06 -6.93
CA GLN A 65 5.05 8.73 -7.46
C GLN A 65 5.19 9.02 -8.96
N ALA A 66 4.12 8.85 -9.75
CA ALA A 66 4.10 9.23 -11.16
C ALA A 66 4.32 10.74 -11.35
N LEU A 67 3.65 11.57 -10.54
CA LEU A 67 3.85 13.03 -10.55
C LEU A 67 5.29 13.42 -10.17
N VAL A 68 5.89 12.72 -9.21
CA VAL A 68 7.30 12.93 -8.85
C VAL A 68 8.24 12.52 -9.98
N ALA A 69 7.98 11.38 -10.63
CA ALA A 69 8.80 10.83 -11.70
C ALA A 69 8.77 11.67 -12.98
N VAL A 70 7.60 12.23 -13.35
CA VAL A 70 7.45 13.15 -14.49
C VAL A 70 8.23 14.45 -14.25
N LYS A 71 8.19 14.97 -13.02
CA LYS A 71 8.96 16.18 -12.63
C LYS A 71 10.45 15.91 -12.35
N ALA A 72 10.92 14.68 -12.51
CA ALA A 72 12.33 14.33 -12.32
C ALA A 72 13.11 14.46 -13.64
N SER A 73 14.13 15.32 -13.64
CA SER A 73 14.99 15.60 -14.81
C SER A 73 16.17 14.63 -14.98
N ARG A 74 16.45 13.78 -13.98
CA ARG A 74 17.53 12.77 -14.04
C ARG A 74 16.96 11.38 -13.75
N GLY A 75 17.34 10.38 -14.54
CA GLY A 75 16.90 8.99 -14.38
C GLY A 75 17.17 8.41 -12.98
N ARG A 76 18.28 8.77 -12.34
CA ARG A 76 18.60 8.34 -10.96
C ARG A 76 17.58 8.80 -9.91
N GLN A 77 16.88 9.90 -10.16
CA GLN A 77 15.84 10.41 -9.27
C GLN A 77 14.49 9.69 -9.46
N ARG A 78 14.37 8.84 -10.49
CA ARG A 78 13.19 8.00 -10.73
C ARG A 78 13.27 6.63 -10.03
N VAL A 79 14.43 6.25 -9.49
CA VAL A 79 14.61 4.96 -8.82
C VAL A 79 13.73 4.87 -7.56
N VAL A 80 13.76 5.90 -6.71
CA VAL A 80 12.96 5.96 -5.48
C VAL A 80 11.45 5.82 -5.73
N PRO A 81 10.82 6.60 -6.65
CA PRO A 81 9.40 6.41 -6.95
C PRO A 81 9.09 5.01 -7.49
N VAL A 82 9.95 4.46 -8.34
CA VAL A 82 9.76 3.10 -8.89
C VAL A 82 9.81 2.03 -7.79
N VAL A 83 10.78 2.12 -6.87
CA VAL A 83 10.91 1.18 -5.74
C VAL A 83 9.69 1.24 -4.83
N LEU A 84 9.16 2.44 -4.54
CA LEU A 84 7.97 2.60 -3.71
C LEU A 84 6.71 2.02 -4.36
N VAL A 85 6.55 2.19 -5.68
CA VAL A 85 5.45 1.57 -6.42
C VAL A 85 5.57 0.05 -6.43
N LEU A 86 6.78 -0.49 -6.63
CA LEU A 86 7.05 -1.93 -6.56
C LEU A 86 6.73 -2.50 -5.18
N ALA A 87 7.14 -1.83 -4.11
CA ALA A 87 6.81 -2.24 -2.75
C ALA A 87 5.29 -2.22 -2.50
N ALA A 88 4.59 -1.20 -3.00
CA ALA A 88 3.14 -1.10 -2.87
C ALA A 88 2.43 -2.23 -3.63
N ALA A 89 2.90 -2.56 -4.82
CA ALA A 89 2.36 -3.64 -5.65
C ALA A 89 2.58 -5.01 -4.99
N LEU A 90 3.76 -5.24 -4.43
CA LEU A 90 4.07 -6.46 -3.67
C LEU A 90 3.14 -6.61 -2.47
N LEU A 91 2.95 -5.55 -1.69
CA LEU A 91 2.03 -5.58 -0.55
C LEU A 91 0.60 -5.88 -0.98
N LEU A 92 0.13 -5.28 -2.07
CA LEU A 92 -1.22 -5.55 -2.59
C LEU A 92 -1.40 -6.99 -3.07
N PHE A 93 -0.35 -7.62 -3.61
CA PHE A 93 -0.39 -9.00 -4.08
C PHE A 93 -0.34 -10.03 -2.95
N VAL A 94 0.37 -9.70 -1.87
CA VAL A 94 0.49 -10.54 -0.66
C VAL A 94 -0.74 -10.42 0.25
N ALA A 95 -1.51 -9.34 0.10
CA ALA A 95 -2.76 -9.04 0.80
C ALA A 95 -4.02 -9.71 0.21
#